data_AF-A0AAV5EWY7-F1
#
_entry.id   AF-A0AAV5EWY7-F1
#
_cell.length_a   1.000
_cell.length_b   1.000
_cell.length_c   1.000
_cell.angle_alpha   90.00
_cell.angle_beta   90.00
_cell.angle_gamma   90.00
#
_symmetry.space_group_name_H-M   'P 1'
#
loop_
_entity.id
_entity.type
_entity.pdbx_description
1 polymer ?
#
loop_
_entity_poly.entity_id
_entity_poly.type
_entity_poly.pdbx_seq_one_letter_code
_entity_poly.pdbx_strand_id
1 'polypeptide(L)'
;MAFFNSGSRALVEILTRMQSTERPLPVDHTFFEFGSIRYHVEASASDSENVYLSISTPSLSHEASPSPSGLPEITLQETRKTYHKFAEIIELPRDGYVLTLKLNFTGLTRPKDRTKAINQVSRLQSVVLSSQLKHMLGRLGPSSTMRLVYNQRDPFFVSKTVKILR
;
A
#
# COMPACT_ATOMS: atom_id res chain seq x y z
N MET A 1 11.21 11.02 9.59
CA MET A 1 11.26 9.55 9.50
C MET A 1 11.48 9.16 8.04
N ALA A 2 12.68 8.67 7.71
CA ALA A 2 13.11 8.44 6.32
C ALA A 2 12.65 7.08 5.72
N PHE A 3 12.21 6.14 6.55
CA PHE A 3 11.91 4.77 6.12
C PHE A 3 10.53 4.57 5.46
N PHE A 4 9.56 5.45 5.73
CA PHE A 4 8.20 5.27 5.21
C PHE A 4 7.97 5.83 3.79
N ASN A 5 8.97 6.45 3.15
CA ASN A 5 8.76 7.12 1.85
C ASN A 5 9.60 6.53 0.70
N SER A 6 10.39 5.49 0.96
CA SER A 6 11.03 4.74 -0.11
C SER A 6 9.99 3.82 -0.75
N GLY A 7 9.66 4.06 -2.01
CA GLY A 7 8.85 3.11 -2.77
C GLY A 7 9.59 1.79 -2.98
N SER A 8 8.85 0.71 -3.09
CA SER A 8 9.36 -0.63 -3.42
C SER A 8 10.11 -0.60 -4.76
N ARG A 9 11.41 -0.90 -4.73
CA ARG A 9 12.23 -0.99 -5.95
C ARG A 9 11.81 -2.19 -6.80
N ALA A 10 11.50 -3.31 -6.15
CA ALA A 10 11.01 -4.51 -6.83
C ALA A 10 9.70 -4.24 -7.58
N LEU A 11 8.74 -3.52 -6.99
CA LEU A 11 7.52 -3.11 -7.71
C LEU A 11 7.84 -2.23 -8.92
N VAL A 12 8.76 -1.27 -8.78
CA VAL A 12 9.16 -0.41 -9.90
C VAL A 12 9.74 -1.25 -11.04
N GLU A 13 10.66 -2.16 -10.74
CA GLU A 13 11.30 -3.03 -11.73
C GLU A 13 10.30 -3.94 -12.43
N ILE A 14 9.45 -4.65 -11.67
CA ILE A 14 8.43 -5.56 -12.21
C ILE A 14 7.44 -4.79 -13.10
N LEU A 15 6.84 -3.72 -12.59
CA LEU A 15 5.82 -2.96 -13.34
C LEU A 15 6.42 -2.26 -14.56
N THR A 16 7.65 -1.77 -14.48
CA THR A 16 8.33 -1.15 -15.63
C THR A 16 8.59 -2.20 -16.71
N ARG A 17 9.09 -3.38 -16.34
CA ARG A 17 9.34 -4.48 -17.28
C ARG A 17 8.05 -4.89 -18.00
N MET A 18 6.93 -4.99 -17.28
CA MET A 18 5.63 -5.32 -17.86
C MET A 18 5.18 -4.26 -18.88
N GLN A 19 5.41 -2.98 -18.59
CA GLN A 19 5.03 -1.88 -19.50
C GLN A 19 5.94 -1.74 -20.73
N SER A 20 7.16 -2.27 -20.68
CA SER A 20 8.13 -2.20 -21.79
C SER A 20 8.11 -3.42 -22.72
N THR A 21 7.35 -4.46 -22.39
CA THR A 21 7.37 -5.71 -23.16
C THR A 21 6.34 -5.67 -24.29
N GLU A 22 6.76 -5.93 -25.53
CA GLU A 22 5.89 -5.88 -26.72
C GLU A 22 4.79 -6.96 -26.71
N ARG A 23 5.04 -8.10 -26.05
CA ARG A 23 4.09 -9.19 -25.88
C ARG A 23 3.67 -9.31 -24.42
N PRO A 24 2.36 -9.30 -24.09
CA PRO A 24 1.90 -9.55 -22.74
C PRO A 24 2.38 -10.93 -22.28
N LEU A 25 3.28 -10.96 -21.31
CA LEU A 25 3.66 -12.19 -20.62
C LEU A 25 2.81 -12.36 -19.38
N PRO A 26 2.35 -13.59 -19.09
CA PRO A 26 1.76 -13.86 -17.79
C PRO A 26 2.80 -13.62 -16.71
N VAL A 27 2.38 -12.94 -15.65
CA VAL A 27 3.20 -12.65 -14.48
C VAL A 27 2.50 -13.22 -13.27
N ASP A 28 3.22 -13.95 -12.45
CA ASP A 28 2.79 -14.41 -11.14
C ASP A 28 4.00 -14.39 -10.21
N HIS A 29 4.15 -13.29 -9.47
CA HIS A 29 5.33 -13.02 -8.66
C HIS A 29 4.94 -12.61 -7.25
N THR A 30 5.39 -13.40 -6.27
CA THR A 30 5.34 -13.05 -4.85
C THR A 30 6.73 -12.68 -4.36
N PHE A 31 6.84 -11.59 -3.62
CA PHE A 31 8.09 -11.19 -2.96
C PHE A 31 7.83 -10.49 -1.63
N PHE A 32 8.88 -10.40 -0.83
CA PHE A 32 8.84 -9.89 0.54
C PHE A 32 9.75 -8.68 0.71
N GLU A 33 9.31 -7.73 1.52
CA GLU A 33 10.09 -6.54 1.87
C GLU A 33 10.14 -6.34 3.39
N PHE A 34 11.03 -5.45 3.82
CA PHE A 34 11.24 -5.12 5.24
C PHE A 34 9.94 -4.70 5.92
N GLY A 35 9.75 -5.11 7.18
CA GLY A 35 8.50 -4.85 7.92
C GLY A 35 7.41 -5.90 7.66
N SER A 36 7.80 -7.13 7.30
CA SER A 36 6.88 -8.25 7.04
C SER A 36 5.85 -7.96 5.94
N ILE A 37 6.27 -7.20 4.93
CA ILE A 37 5.42 -6.89 3.78
C ILE A 37 5.51 -8.05 2.80
N ARG A 38 4.38 -8.47 2.28
CA ARG A 38 4.30 -9.41 1.16
C ARG A 38 3.53 -8.75 0.02
N TYR A 39 4.13 -8.70 -1.15
CA TYR A 39 3.48 -8.29 -2.39
C TYR A 39 3.23 -9.51 -3.27
N HIS A 40 2.16 -9.45 -4.03
CA HIS A 40 1.87 -10.38 -5.12
C HIS A 40 1.41 -9.60 -6.33
N VAL A 41 2.10 -9.82 -7.45
CA VAL A 41 1.80 -9.20 -8.74
C VAL A 41 1.37 -10.30 -9.68
N GLU A 42 0.17 -10.17 -10.22
CA GLU A 42 -0.40 -11.12 -11.17
C GLU A 42 -0.91 -10.40 -12.42
N ALA A 43 -0.61 -10.93 -13.59
CA ALA A 43 -1.23 -10.53 -14.85
C ALA A 43 -1.40 -11.76 -15.74
N SER A 44 -2.50 -11.79 -16.50
CA SER A 44 -2.81 -12.87 -17.43
C SER A 44 -2.56 -12.45 -18.87
N ALA A 45 -2.13 -13.37 -19.72
CA ALA A 45 -2.07 -13.14 -21.17
C ALA A 45 -3.45 -12.85 -21.78
N SER A 46 -4.54 -13.34 -21.17
CA SER A 46 -5.91 -13.09 -21.60
C SER A 46 -6.46 -11.73 -21.16
N ASP A 47 -5.79 -11.06 -20.21
CA ASP A 47 -6.18 -9.77 -19.65
C ASP A 47 -4.93 -8.88 -19.56
N SER A 48 -4.35 -8.55 -20.73
CA SER A 48 -3.05 -7.87 -20.85
C SER A 48 -3.02 -6.46 -20.28
N GLU A 49 -4.18 -5.80 -20.21
CA GLU A 49 -4.30 -4.40 -19.80
C GLU A 49 -4.37 -4.22 -18.29
N ASN A 50 -4.70 -5.29 -17.56
CA ASN A 50 -4.91 -5.26 -16.12
C ASN A 50 -3.83 -6.05 -15.38
N VAL A 51 -3.30 -5.44 -14.32
CA VAL A 51 -2.35 -6.05 -13.40
C VAL A 51 -2.95 -6.05 -12.00
N TYR A 52 -3.01 -7.20 -11.36
CA TYR A 52 -3.48 -7.35 -10.00
C TYR A 52 -2.30 -7.24 -9.03
N LEU A 53 -2.31 -6.22 -8.19
CA LEU A 53 -1.32 -6.01 -7.13
C LEU A 53 -1.98 -6.24 -5.77
N SER A 54 -1.56 -7.29 -5.07
CA SER A 54 -2.01 -7.57 -3.71
C SER A 54 -0.91 -7.28 -2.70
N ILE A 55 -1.27 -6.72 -1.55
CA ILE A 55 -0.36 -6.40 -0.46
C ILE A 55 -0.88 -7.00 0.85
N SER A 56 0.03 -7.62 1.60
CA SER A 56 -0.15 -7.97 3.00
C SER A 56 0.89 -7.21 3.81
N THR A 57 0.46 -6.54 4.88
CA THR A 57 1.32 -5.74 5.74
C THR A 57 0.77 -5.79 7.17
N PRO A 58 1.61 -5.76 8.21
CA PRO A 58 1.14 -5.66 9.59
C PRO A 58 0.28 -4.41 9.79
N SER A 59 -0.79 -4.55 10.58
CA SER A 59 -1.56 -3.41 11.07
C SER A 59 -0.81 -2.68 12.17
N LEU A 60 -0.82 -1.35 12.16
CA LEU A 60 -0.22 -0.55 13.22
C LEU A 60 -0.95 -0.67 14.57
N SER A 61 -2.20 -1.15 14.59
CA SER A 61 -3.02 -1.28 15.80
C SER A 61 -2.97 -2.69 16.40
N HIS A 62 -2.50 -2.81 17.65
CA HIS A 62 -2.43 -4.06 18.43
C HIS A 62 -3.81 -4.70 18.72
N GLU A 63 -4.87 -3.89 18.75
CA GLU A 63 -6.23 -4.30 19.15
C GLU A 63 -7.11 -4.71 17.95
N ALA A 64 -6.61 -4.56 16.72
CA ALA A 64 -7.32 -5.07 15.56
C ALA A 64 -6.90 -6.52 15.36
N SER A 65 -7.71 -7.46 15.83
CA SER A 65 -7.82 -8.75 15.14
C SER A 65 -7.84 -8.48 13.64
N PRO A 66 -7.15 -9.27 12.79
CA PRO A 66 -7.26 -9.11 11.35
C PRO A 66 -8.74 -9.16 11.00
N SER A 67 -9.31 -8.01 10.65
CA SER A 67 -10.71 -7.95 10.25
C SER A 67 -10.80 -8.81 8.99
N PRO A 68 -11.75 -9.77 8.91
CA PRO A 68 -11.96 -10.52 7.68
C PRO A 68 -12.28 -9.60 6.49
N SER A 69 -12.67 -8.35 6.77
CA SER A 69 -12.98 -7.29 5.82
C SER A 69 -11.78 -6.47 5.29
N GLY A 70 -10.53 -6.81 5.63
CA GLY A 70 -9.35 -6.13 5.07
C GLY A 70 -8.98 -4.81 5.77
N LEU A 71 -8.50 -3.82 5.01
CA LEU A 71 -8.07 -2.52 5.53
C LEU A 71 -9.25 -1.66 6.05
N PRO A 72 -9.03 -0.76 7.03
CA PRO A 72 -10.05 0.19 7.47
C PRO A 72 -10.59 1.05 6.32
N GLU A 73 -11.89 1.40 6.35
CA GLU A 73 -12.53 2.18 5.27
C GLU A 73 -11.83 3.52 5.00
N ILE A 74 -11.32 4.19 6.04
CA ILE A 74 -10.54 5.43 5.87
C ILE A 74 -9.30 5.22 4.99
N THR A 75 -8.65 4.06 5.10
CA THR A 75 -7.49 3.68 4.30
C THR A 75 -7.91 3.31 2.89
N LEU A 76 -9.05 2.63 2.72
CA LEU A 76 -9.60 2.34 1.39
C LEU A 76 -9.96 3.64 0.66
N GLN A 77 -10.58 4.61 1.32
CA GLN A 77 -10.89 5.91 0.74
C GLN A 77 -9.64 6.71 0.35
N GLU A 78 -8.61 6.77 1.20
CA GLU A 78 -7.34 7.41 0.84
C GLU A 78 -6.66 6.70 -0.33
N THR A 79 -6.73 5.37 -0.39
CA THR A 79 -6.18 4.56 -1.47
C THR A 79 -6.92 4.83 -2.79
N ARG A 80 -8.26 4.80 -2.79
CA ARG A 80 -9.10 5.17 -3.95
C ARG A 80 -8.75 6.57 -4.43
N LYS A 81 -8.73 7.55 -3.53
CA LYS A 81 -8.36 8.94 -3.87
C LYS A 81 -6.96 9.05 -4.48
N THR A 82 -5.99 8.30 -3.96
CA THR A 82 -4.59 8.38 -4.41
C THR A 82 -4.41 7.78 -5.81
N TYR A 83 -5.11 6.68 -6.11
CA TYR A 83 -4.84 5.87 -7.29
C TYR A 83 -5.97 5.82 -8.34
N HIS A 84 -7.10 6.52 -8.12
CA HIS A 84 -8.31 6.50 -8.99
C HIS A 84 -8.08 6.68 -10.50
N LYS A 85 -6.94 7.26 -10.91
CA LYS A 85 -6.62 7.50 -12.32
C LYS A 85 -6.23 6.25 -13.10
N PHE A 86 -5.74 5.22 -12.41
CA PHE A 86 -5.17 4.03 -13.03
C PHE A 86 -5.32 2.77 -12.16
N ALA A 87 -6.07 2.84 -11.06
CA ALA A 87 -6.28 1.68 -10.20
C ALA A 87 -7.69 1.68 -9.59
N GLU A 88 -8.23 0.48 -9.46
CA GLU A 88 -9.47 0.17 -8.76
C GLU A 88 -9.16 -0.76 -7.58
N ILE A 89 -9.87 -0.60 -6.46
CA ILE A 89 -9.80 -1.53 -5.33
C ILE A 89 -10.73 -2.70 -5.62
N ILE A 90 -10.22 -3.92 -5.52
CA ILE A 90 -11.05 -5.13 -5.54
C ILE A 90 -11.68 -5.29 -4.15
N GLU A 91 -13.01 -5.35 -4.09
CA GLU A 91 -13.77 -5.38 -2.83
C GLU A 91 -13.39 -6.55 -1.92
N LEU A 92 -13.14 -7.72 -2.52
CA LEU A 92 -12.65 -8.90 -1.83
C LEU A 92 -11.16 -9.08 -2.16
N PRO A 93 -10.25 -8.74 -1.24
CA PRO A 93 -8.83 -9.00 -1.41
C PRO A 93 -8.58 -10.49 -1.68
N ARG A 94 -7.51 -10.78 -2.42
CA ARG A 94 -7.06 -12.17 -2.62
C ARG A 94 -6.67 -12.81 -1.28
N ASP A 95 -6.81 -14.13 -1.21
CA ASP A 95 -6.54 -14.90 0.01
C ASP A 95 -5.14 -14.61 0.58
N GLY A 96 -5.12 -14.27 1.88
CA GLY A 96 -3.90 -13.92 2.60
C GLY A 96 -3.40 -12.48 2.38
N TYR A 97 -4.11 -11.64 1.63
CA TYR A 97 -3.79 -10.22 1.44
C TYR A 97 -4.82 -9.32 2.10
N VAL A 98 -4.41 -8.12 2.48
CA VAL A 98 -5.31 -7.13 3.13
C VAL A 98 -5.89 -6.13 2.15
N LEU A 99 -5.31 -6.04 0.95
CA LEU A 99 -5.73 -5.17 -0.14
C LEU A 99 -5.29 -5.77 -1.49
N THR A 100 -6.17 -5.70 -2.47
CA THR A 100 -5.86 -5.99 -3.88
C THR A 100 -6.29 -4.80 -4.75
N LEU A 101 -5.35 -4.31 -5.57
CA LEU A 101 -5.58 -3.28 -6.57
C LEU A 101 -5.59 -3.91 -7.96
N LYS A 102 -6.56 -3.54 -8.79
CA LYS A 102 -6.53 -3.76 -10.23
C LYS A 102 -5.97 -2.52 -10.90
N LEU A 103 -4.74 -2.63 -11.40
CA LEU A 103 -4.01 -1.55 -12.06
C LEU A 103 -4.29 -1.60 -13.57
N ASN A 104 -4.59 -0.46 -14.16
CA ASN A 104 -4.75 -0.29 -15.60
C ASN A 104 -4.08 1.01 -16.03
N PHE A 105 -3.00 0.89 -16.81
CA PHE A 105 -2.19 2.04 -17.25
C PHE A 105 -2.57 2.54 -18.65
N THR A 106 -3.58 1.97 -19.31
CA THR A 106 -3.93 2.26 -20.71
C THR A 106 -4.35 3.71 -20.92
N GLY A 107 -5.08 4.28 -19.95
CA GLY A 107 -5.50 5.68 -19.95
C GLY A 107 -4.34 6.67 -19.81
N LEU A 108 -3.13 6.21 -19.48
CA LEU A 108 -1.93 7.04 -19.35
C LEU A 108 -1.13 7.00 -20.66
N THR A 109 -1.45 7.92 -21.58
CA THR A 109 -0.88 7.94 -22.93
C THR A 109 0.58 8.40 -23.00
N ARG A 110 1.04 9.18 -22.02
CA ARG A 110 2.42 9.67 -21.99
C ARG A 110 3.31 8.72 -21.16
N PRO A 111 4.51 8.32 -21.67
CA PRO A 111 5.44 7.47 -20.91
C PRO A 111 5.77 8.02 -19.51
N LYS A 112 5.93 9.35 -19.41
CA LYS A 112 6.20 10.04 -18.13
C LYS A 112 5.05 9.86 -17.11
N ASP A 113 3.80 9.81 -17.57
CA ASP A 113 2.64 9.62 -16.69
C ASP A 113 2.58 8.17 -16.18
N ARG A 114 2.93 7.19 -17.02
CA ARG A 114 3.08 5.78 -16.61
C ARG A 114 4.18 5.62 -15.57
N THR A 115 5.37 6.19 -15.81
CA THR A 115 6.48 6.17 -14.84
C THR A 115 6.08 6.83 -13.52
N LYS A 116 5.29 7.92 -13.57
CA LYS A 116 4.78 8.56 -12.36
C LYS A 116 3.79 7.66 -11.62
N ALA A 117 2.87 7.00 -12.33
CA ALA A 117 1.92 6.07 -11.73
C ALA A 117 2.62 4.87 -11.07
N ILE A 118 3.60 4.25 -11.74
CA ILE A 118 4.43 3.18 -11.17
C ILE A 118 5.11 3.64 -9.87
N ASN A 119 5.72 4.84 -9.88
CA ASN A 119 6.34 5.42 -8.69
C ASN A 119 5.35 5.76 -7.57
N GLN A 120 4.09 6.03 -7.89
CA GLN A 120 3.04 6.23 -6.89
C GLN A 120 2.61 4.89 -6.28
N VAL A 121 2.42 3.86 -7.10
CA VAL A 121 2.04 2.51 -6.64
C VAL A 121 3.14 1.86 -5.82
N SER A 122 4.42 2.09 -6.15
CA SER A 122 5.53 1.55 -5.37
C SER A 122 5.54 2.04 -3.91
N ARG A 123 4.83 3.13 -3.61
CA ARG A 123 4.64 3.67 -2.26
C ARG A 123 3.33 3.20 -1.60
N LEU A 124 2.72 2.13 -2.08
CA LEU A 124 1.44 1.64 -1.57
C LEU A 124 1.47 1.40 -0.06
N GLN A 125 2.51 0.74 0.46
CA GLN A 125 2.66 0.54 1.90
C GLN A 125 2.69 1.88 2.66
N SER A 126 3.40 2.88 2.14
CA SER A 126 3.48 4.22 2.75
C SER A 126 2.10 4.84 2.91
N VAL A 127 1.23 4.69 1.90
CA VAL A 127 -0.15 5.18 1.92
C VAL A 127 -0.96 4.45 2.99
N VAL A 128 -0.89 3.11 3.01
CA VAL A 128 -1.58 2.27 4.00
C VAL A 128 -1.18 2.65 5.42
N LEU A 129 0.12 2.71 5.71
CA LEU A 129 0.63 3.03 7.04
C LEU A 129 0.35 4.48 7.45
N SER A 130 0.52 5.44 6.54
CA SER A 130 0.24 6.84 6.83
C SER A 130 -1.23 7.05 7.14
N SER A 131 -2.12 6.34 6.46
CA SER A 131 -3.56 6.37 6.72
C SER A 131 -3.90 5.87 8.12
N GLN A 132 -3.40 4.68 8.47
CA GLN A 132 -3.58 4.09 9.79
C GLN A 132 -3.04 5.01 10.88
N LEU A 133 -1.84 5.57 10.68
CA LEU A 133 -1.22 6.49 11.62
C LEU A 133 -2.06 7.77 11.78
N LYS A 134 -2.52 8.41 10.71
CA LYS A 134 -3.38 9.60 10.78
C LYS A 134 -4.66 9.31 11.56
N HIS A 135 -5.31 8.18 11.27
CA HIS A 135 -6.53 7.77 11.97
C HIS A 135 -6.27 7.57 13.48
N MET A 136 -5.18 6.89 13.82
CA MET A 136 -4.75 6.66 15.22
C MET A 136 -4.43 7.97 15.94
N LEU A 137 -3.65 8.86 15.31
CA LEU A 137 -3.30 10.18 15.85
C LEU A 137 -4.52 11.08 16.05
N GLY A 138 -5.52 11.01 15.15
CA GLY A 138 -6.77 11.75 15.27
C GLY A 138 -7.59 11.34 16.51
N ARG A 139 -7.44 10.10 16.97
CA ARG A 139 -8.12 9.56 18.16
C ARG A 139 -7.35 9.78 19.47
N LEU A 140 -6.11 10.25 19.42
CA LEU A 140 -5.30 10.49 20.62
C LEU A 140 -5.76 11.75 21.36
N GLY A 141 -6.15 11.55 22.62
CA GLY A 141 -6.35 12.63 23.57
C GLY A 141 -5.05 13.39 23.88
N PRO A 142 -5.15 14.59 24.46
CA PRO A 142 -3.99 15.32 24.95
C PRO A 142 -3.22 14.46 25.97
N SER A 143 -1.89 14.47 25.89
CA SER A 143 -0.99 13.72 26.78
C SER A 143 -1.15 12.19 26.75
N SER A 144 -1.80 11.64 25.71
CA SER A 144 -1.97 10.20 25.52
C SER A 144 -0.79 9.59 24.75
N THR A 145 -0.43 8.35 25.10
CA THR A 145 0.59 7.54 24.41
C THR A 145 -0.04 6.30 23.80
N MET A 146 0.40 5.92 22.61
CA MET A 146 -0.07 4.74 21.90
C MET A 146 1.09 3.93 21.34
N ARG A 147 0.95 2.61 21.44
CA ARG A 147 1.89 1.63 20.88
C ARG A 147 1.54 1.37 19.42
N LEU A 148 2.50 1.59 18.53
CA LEU A 148 2.46 1.22 17.12
C LEU A 148 3.21 -0.09 16.92
N VAL A 149 2.54 -1.08 16.33
CA VAL A 149 3.17 -2.37 16.00
C VAL A 149 3.50 -2.36 14.51
N TYR A 150 4.75 -2.01 14.17
CA TYR A 150 5.25 -2.12 12.79
C TYR A 150 5.92 -3.48 12.55
N ASN A 151 6.65 -3.97 13.55
CA ASN A 151 7.17 -5.32 13.65
C ASN A 151 6.72 -5.88 15.00
N GLN A 152 6.30 -7.15 15.07
CA GLN A 152 5.90 -7.77 16.34
C GLN A 152 7.03 -7.76 17.37
N ARG A 153 8.29 -7.80 16.90
CA ARG A 153 9.49 -7.77 17.76
C ARG A 153 9.88 -6.36 18.21
N ASP A 154 9.57 -5.35 17.40
CA ASP A 154 10.04 -3.97 17.61
C ASP A 154 8.87 -2.98 17.54
N PRO A 155 8.10 -2.80 18.62
CA PRO A 155 7.05 -1.80 18.69
C PRO A 155 7.65 -0.39 18.86
N PHE A 156 7.00 0.61 18.27
CA PHE A 156 7.32 2.02 18.50
C PHE A 156 6.20 2.66 19.33
N PHE A 157 6.52 3.70 20.10
CA PHE A 157 5.52 4.45 20.87
C PHE A 157 5.39 5.87 20.33
N VAL A 158 4.16 6.34 20.24
CA VAL A 158 3.84 7.71 19.83
C VAL A 158 3.02 8.39 20.90
N SER A 159 3.51 9.53 21.36
CA SER A 159 2.87 10.34 22.39
C SER A 159 2.49 11.71 21.85
N LYS A 160 1.28 12.18 22.20
CA LYS A 160 0.80 13.51 21.85
C LYS A 160 1.01 14.45 23.04
N THR A 161 2.03 15.32 22.98
CA THR A 161 2.32 16.28 24.05
C THR A 161 1.68 17.64 23.77
N VAL A 162 1.02 18.24 24.78
CA VAL A 162 0.59 19.63 24.70
C VAL A 162 1.80 20.52 24.97
N LYS A 163 2.17 21.35 23.98
CA LYS A 163 3.25 22.32 24.15
C LYS A 163 2.66 23.57 24.81
N ILE A 164 2.91 23.75 26.10
CA ILE A 164 2.61 25.01 26.79
C ILE A 164 3.70 26.00 26.38
N LEU A 165 3.37 26.95 25.49
CA LEU A 165 4.22 28.10 25.24
C LEU A 165 4.18 28.97 26.50
N ARG A 166 5.34 29.11 27.15
CA ARG A 166 5.56 30.08 28.23
C ARG A 166 6.07 31.39 27.64
#